data_AF-A0A842R6L2-F1
#
_entry.id   AF-A0A842R6L2-F1
#
_cell.length_a   1.000
_cell.length_b   1.000
_cell.length_c   1.000
_cell.angle_alpha   90.00
_cell.angle_beta   90.00
_cell.angle_gamma   90.00
#
_symmetry.space_group_name_H-M   'P 1'
#
loop_
_entity.id
_entity.type
_entity.pdbx_description
1 polymer ?
#
loop_
_entity_poly.entity_id
_entity_poly.type
_entity_poly.pdbx_seq_one_letter_code
_entity_poly.pdbx_strand_id
1 'polypeptide(L)'
;MVMTFTSFEFFVFIVTFLIIYWAFKQCPRSQNAFLLIGCIAFYILNIVEFDKINERIIDYLLLACVVAISVLINFKGGIWLEAHKDDPGSRRIFIGLVIFNVAVLCYYKYLIFYLKIFGNNIASSFIVPIGISFFTFSMIAYLAEIYKGNTTSEHGLLNFSIFCLFFPKILAGPIERGPLFLE
;
A
#
# COMPACT_ATOMS: atom_id res chain seq x y z
N MET A 1 -3.17 2.09 21.54
CA MET A 1 -2.35 0.89 21.86
C MET A 1 -1.97 0.25 20.53
N VAL A 2 -0.68 0.21 20.18
CA VAL A 2 -0.23 -0.43 18.92
C VAL A 2 -0.34 -1.94 19.09
N MET A 3 -1.00 -2.62 18.14
CA MET A 3 -1.14 -4.08 18.18
C MET A 3 0.16 -4.71 17.67
N THR A 4 1.06 -5.06 18.58
CA THR A 4 2.29 -5.76 18.19
C THR A 4 1.98 -7.20 17.78
N PHE A 5 2.78 -7.78 16.89
CA PHE A 5 2.58 -9.16 16.40
C PHE A 5 2.60 -10.24 17.48
N THR A 6 3.24 -9.92 18.61
CA THR A 6 3.34 -10.82 19.77
C THR A 6 2.24 -10.59 20.79
N SER A 7 1.35 -9.62 20.56
CA SER A 7 0.31 -9.24 21.51
C SER A 7 -0.88 -10.20 21.47
N PHE A 8 -1.56 -10.35 22.60
CA PHE A 8 -2.76 -11.17 22.70
C PHE A 8 -3.90 -10.60 21.84
N GLU A 9 -4.00 -9.28 21.76
CA GLU A 9 -4.97 -8.57 20.92
C GLU A 9 -4.78 -8.92 19.44
N PHE A 10 -3.53 -8.99 18.96
CA PHE A 10 -3.24 -9.40 17.59
C PHE A 10 -3.67 -10.85 17.32
N PHE A 11 -3.45 -11.75 18.29
CA PHE A 11 -3.92 -13.13 18.19
C PHE A 11 -5.45 -13.23 18.11
N VAL A 12 -6.17 -12.50 18.94
CA VAL A 12 -7.64 -12.47 18.90
C VAL A 12 -8.14 -11.88 17.57
N PHE A 13 -7.50 -10.80 17.10
CA PHE A 13 -7.82 -10.19 15.81
C PHE A 13 -7.64 -11.18 14.66
N ILE A 14 -6.47 -11.84 14.55
CA ILE A 14 -6.19 -12.74 13.43
C ILE A 14 -7.09 -13.97 13.44
N VAL A 15 -7.36 -14.56 14.61
CA VAL A 15 -8.25 -15.73 14.72
C VAL A 15 -9.68 -15.36 14.33
N THR A 16 -10.21 -14.27 14.86
CA THR A 16 -11.56 -13.79 14.55
C THR A 16 -11.67 -13.42 13.07
N PHE A 17 -10.67 -12.71 12.55
CA PHE A 17 -10.58 -12.32 11.15
C PHE A 17 -10.59 -13.54 10.22
N LEU A 18 -9.81 -14.58 10.53
CA LEU A 18 -9.77 -15.81 9.73
C LEU A 18 -11.12 -16.54 9.77
N ILE A 19 -11.76 -16.68 10.93
CA ILE A 19 -13.08 -17.33 11.04
C ILE A 19 -14.09 -16.64 10.11
N ILE A 20 -14.17 -15.31 10.15
CA ILE A 20 -15.09 -14.53 9.31
C ILE A 20 -14.67 -14.62 7.83
N TYR A 21 -13.38 -14.54 7.53
CA TYR A 21 -12.85 -14.68 6.16
C TYR A 21 -13.29 -16.01 5.54
N TRP A 22 -13.18 -17.11 6.28
CA TRP A 22 -13.61 -18.44 5.82
C TRP A 22 -15.13 -18.57 5.70
N ALA A 23 -15.91 -17.79 6.45
CA ALA A 23 -17.37 -17.76 6.29
C ALA A 23 -17.79 -17.22 4.91
N PHE A 24 -17.00 -16.36 4.29
CA PHE A 24 -17.25 -15.82 2.94
C PHE A 24 -16.73 -16.70 1.80
N LYS A 25 -16.24 -17.91 2.05
CA LYS A 25 -15.62 -18.79 1.03
C LYS A 25 -16.50 -19.04 -0.21
N GLN A 26 -17.83 -19.03 -0.05
CA GLN A 26 -18.75 -19.24 -1.17
C GLN A 26 -18.89 -18.03 -2.10
N CYS A 27 -18.43 -16.85 -1.66
CA CYS A 27 -18.55 -15.58 -2.38
C CYS A 27 -17.17 -14.90 -2.48
N PRO A 28 -16.33 -15.25 -3.48
CA PRO A 28 -14.95 -14.75 -3.59
C PRO A 28 -14.82 -13.22 -3.59
N ARG A 29 -15.78 -12.53 -4.22
CA ARG A 29 -15.77 -11.05 -4.26
C ARG A 29 -15.98 -10.43 -2.87
N SER A 30 -16.91 -10.98 -2.08
CA SER A 30 -17.15 -10.53 -0.70
C SER A 30 -16.00 -10.91 0.22
N GLN A 31 -15.39 -12.07 0.00
CA GLN A 31 -14.20 -12.53 0.72
C GLN A 31 -13.00 -11.60 0.49
N ASN A 32 -12.75 -11.19 -0.76
CA ASN A 32 -11.70 -10.23 -1.11
C ASN A 32 -12.00 -8.82 -0.57
N ALA A 33 -13.27 -8.38 -0.62
CA ALA A 33 -13.67 -7.12 -0.01
C ALA A 33 -13.44 -7.13 1.51
N PHE A 34 -13.81 -8.21 2.20
CA PHE A 34 -13.55 -8.40 3.62
C PHE A 34 -12.04 -8.41 3.91
N LEU A 35 -11.24 -9.05 3.06
CA LEU A 35 -9.78 -9.06 3.17
C LEU A 35 -9.19 -7.65 3.08
N LEU A 36 -9.62 -6.86 2.10
CA LEU A 36 -9.19 -5.47 1.96
C LEU A 36 -9.60 -4.63 3.16
N ILE A 37 -10.84 -4.77 3.62
CA ILE A 37 -11.34 -4.06 4.82
C ILE A 37 -10.50 -4.44 6.04
N GLY A 38 -10.17 -5.72 6.22
CA GLY A 38 -9.29 -6.18 7.30
C GLY A 38 -7.90 -5.58 7.23
N CYS A 39 -7.31 -5.49 6.03
CA CYS A 39 -6.01 -4.85 5.83
C CYS A 39 -6.05 -3.36 6.21
N ILE A 40 -7.06 -2.63 5.71
CA ILE A 40 -7.24 -1.21 6.03
C ILE A 40 -7.49 -1.01 7.53
N ALA A 41 -8.35 -1.82 8.13
CA ALA A 41 -8.64 -1.79 9.57
C ALA A 41 -7.39 -2.04 10.40
N PHE A 42 -6.56 -3.01 10.00
CA PHE A 42 -5.28 -3.29 10.66
C PHE A 42 -4.36 -2.06 10.64
N TYR A 43 -4.23 -1.37 9.51
CA TYR A 43 -3.44 -0.13 9.44
C TYR A 43 -4.02 0.99 10.27
N ILE A 44 -5.34 1.20 10.22
CA ILE A 44 -6.00 2.23 11.02
C ILE A 44 -5.74 1.98 12.51
N LEU A 45 -5.93 0.75 12.99
CA LEU A 45 -5.73 0.41 14.40
C LEU A 45 -4.28 0.56 14.87
N ASN A 46 -3.30 0.38 13.98
CA ASN A 46 -1.88 0.47 14.32
C ASN A 46 -1.26 1.85 14.09
N ILE A 47 -1.80 2.65 13.17
CA ILE A 47 -1.29 3.98 12.81
C ILE A 47 -2.05 5.09 13.55
N VAL A 48 -3.36 4.94 13.73
CA VAL A 48 -4.20 5.98 14.32
C VAL A 48 -4.06 5.97 15.83
N GLU A 49 -3.38 6.99 16.35
CA GLU A 49 -3.44 7.36 17.76
C GLU A 49 -4.83 7.97 18.04
N PHE A 50 -5.80 7.12 18.44
CA PHE A 50 -7.18 7.55 18.70
C PHE A 50 -7.30 8.72 19.68
N ASP A 51 -6.41 8.78 20.69
CA ASP A 51 -6.39 9.88 21.66
C ASP A 51 -6.02 11.23 21.03
N LYS A 52 -5.31 11.24 19.89
CA LYS A 52 -4.89 12.45 19.16
C LYS A 52 -5.55 12.57 17.79
N ILE A 53 -6.69 11.90 17.59
CA ILE A 53 -7.31 11.80 16.27
C ILE A 53 -7.70 13.18 15.72
N ASN A 54 -8.26 14.06 16.56
CA ASN A 54 -8.71 15.39 16.15
C ASN A 54 -7.55 16.30 15.70
N GLU A 55 -6.38 16.14 16.32
CA GLU A 55 -5.19 16.94 15.99
C GLU A 55 -4.52 16.48 14.70
N ARG A 56 -4.68 15.20 14.33
CA ARG A 56 -3.95 14.56 13.22
C ARG A 56 -4.86 14.06 12.10
N ILE A 57 -6.15 14.41 12.13
CA ILE A 57 -7.14 13.93 11.16
C ILE A 57 -6.75 14.27 9.72
N ILE A 58 -6.15 15.44 9.51
CA ILE A 58 -5.69 15.90 8.19
C ILE A 58 -4.54 15.02 7.70
N ASP A 59 -3.59 14.64 8.56
CA ASP A 59 -2.46 13.80 8.18
C ASP A 59 -2.90 12.39 7.82
N TYR A 60 -3.84 11.81 8.59
CA TYR A 60 -4.41 10.49 8.28
C TYR A 60 -5.20 10.51 6.97
N LEU A 61 -5.99 11.56 6.74
CA LEU A 61 -6.75 11.73 5.50
C LEU A 61 -5.81 11.90 4.30
N LEU A 62 -4.77 12.74 4.44
CA LEU A 62 -3.76 12.94 3.41
C LEU A 62 -3.06 11.62 3.08
N LEU A 63 -2.67 10.84 4.09
CA LEU A 63 -2.08 9.53 3.90
C LEU A 63 -3.02 8.57 3.16
N ALA A 64 -4.29 8.50 3.57
CA ALA A 64 -5.28 7.66 2.90
C ALA A 64 -5.47 8.08 1.43
N CYS A 65 -5.53 9.38 1.16
CA CYS A 65 -5.60 9.93 -0.19
C CYS A 65 -4.36 9.57 -1.01
N VAL A 66 -3.15 9.75 -0.49
CA VAL A 66 -1.91 9.44 -1.23
C VAL A 66 -1.80 7.94 -1.51
N VAL A 67 -2.18 7.08 -0.56
CA VAL A 67 -2.23 5.63 -0.77
C VAL A 67 -3.24 5.27 -1.86
N ALA A 68 -4.46 5.80 -1.79
CA ALA A 68 -5.49 5.53 -2.79
C ALA A 68 -5.10 6.02 -4.19
N ILE A 69 -4.54 7.23 -4.28
CA ILE A 69 -4.05 7.81 -5.55
C ILE A 69 -2.89 6.98 -6.09
N SER A 70 -1.94 6.59 -5.25
CA SER A 70 -0.82 5.73 -5.65
C SER A 70 -1.31 4.38 -6.19
N VAL A 71 -2.29 3.75 -5.52
CA VAL A 71 -2.90 2.51 -6.01
C VAL A 71 -3.56 2.74 -7.36
N LEU A 72 -4.37 3.78 -7.53
CA LEU A 72 -5.07 4.06 -8.79
C LEU A 72 -4.10 4.37 -9.95
N ILE A 73 -3.05 5.15 -9.71
CA ILE A 73 -2.05 5.51 -10.73
C ILE A 73 -1.28 4.27 -11.17
N ASN A 74 -0.82 3.45 -10.22
CA ASN A 74 -0.07 2.23 -10.55
C ASN A 74 -0.94 1.16 -11.20
N PHE A 75 -2.21 1.04 -10.78
CA PHE A 75 -3.19 0.15 -11.41
C PHE A 75 -3.41 0.51 -12.89
N LYS A 76 -3.80 1.77 -13.15
CA LYS A 76 -4.02 2.26 -14.51
C LYS A 76 -2.73 2.25 -15.33
N GLY A 77 -1.60 2.59 -14.71
CA GLY A 77 -0.28 2.56 -15.32
C GLY A 77 0.13 1.16 -15.77
N GLY A 78 -0.15 0.14 -14.96
CA GLY A 78 0.08 -1.26 -15.31
C GLY A 78 -0.74 -1.68 -16.52
N ILE A 79 -2.06 -1.42 -16.52
CA ILE A 79 -2.96 -1.71 -17.64
C ILE A 79 -2.51 -1.00 -18.93
N TRP A 80 -2.11 0.27 -18.81
CA TRP A 80 -1.65 1.04 -19.95
C TRP A 80 -0.34 0.49 -20.53
N LEU A 81 0.61 0.14 -19.67
CA LEU A 81 1.91 -0.44 -20.07
C LEU A 81 1.74 -1.80 -20.75
N GLU A 82 0.82 -2.62 -20.27
CA GLU A 82 0.48 -3.89 -20.93
C GLU A 82 -0.07 -3.65 -22.34
N ALA A 83 -1.03 -2.73 -22.48
CA ALA A 83 -1.65 -2.44 -23.78
C ALA A 83 -0.70 -1.83 -24.82
N HIS A 84 0.39 -1.19 -24.38
CA HIS A 84 1.36 -0.48 -25.24
C HIS A 84 2.75 -1.11 -25.17
N LYS A 85 2.87 -2.41 -24.89
CA LYS A 85 4.17 -3.07 -24.67
C LYS A 85 5.20 -2.83 -25.77
N ASP A 86 4.77 -2.74 -27.03
CA ASP A 86 5.64 -2.53 -28.19
C ASP A 86 5.85 -1.05 -28.58
N ASP A 87 5.22 -0.11 -27.87
CA ASP A 87 5.34 1.32 -28.15
C ASP A 87 6.64 1.90 -27.53
N PRO A 88 7.48 2.63 -28.30
CA PRO A 88 8.58 3.40 -27.74
C PRO A 88 8.16 4.40 -26.63
N GLY A 89 6.89 4.82 -26.59
CA GLY A 89 6.31 5.64 -25.53
C GLY A 89 6.28 4.95 -24.15
N SER A 90 6.24 3.62 -24.10
CA SER A 90 6.10 2.86 -22.86
C SER A 90 7.26 3.00 -21.91
N ARG A 91 8.47 3.20 -22.44
CA ARG A 91 9.65 3.50 -21.62
C ARG A 91 9.48 4.81 -20.84
N ARG A 92 8.92 5.85 -21.48
CA ARG A 92 8.72 7.16 -20.83
C ARG A 92 7.67 7.08 -19.73
N ILE A 93 6.55 6.39 -19.99
CA ILE A 93 5.50 6.20 -18.99
C ILE A 93 6.00 5.37 -17.81
N PHE A 94 6.72 4.27 -18.06
CA PHE A 94 7.32 3.46 -17.00
C PHE A 94 8.25 4.30 -16.11
N ILE A 95 9.18 5.07 -16.72
CA ILE A 95 10.08 5.96 -15.97
C ILE A 95 9.27 7.00 -15.17
N GLY A 96 8.23 7.59 -15.76
CA GLY A 96 7.36 8.55 -15.08
C GLY A 96 6.66 7.95 -13.86
N LEU A 97 6.15 6.72 -13.97
CA LEU A 97 5.53 6.00 -12.86
C LEU A 97 6.55 5.65 -11.76
N VAL A 98 7.76 5.25 -12.12
CA VAL A 98 8.84 5.01 -11.15
C VAL A 98 9.21 6.30 -10.41
N ILE A 99 9.37 7.41 -11.13
CA ILE A 99 9.65 8.73 -10.53
C ILE A 99 8.52 9.13 -9.58
N PHE A 100 7.27 8.94 -9.96
CA PHE A 100 6.11 9.21 -9.10
C PHE A 100 6.19 8.42 -7.79
N ASN A 101 6.40 7.11 -7.87
CA ASN A 101 6.50 6.24 -6.70
C ASN A 101 7.66 6.65 -5.78
N VAL A 102 8.84 6.92 -6.36
CA VAL A 102 10.01 7.39 -5.60
C VAL A 102 9.75 8.77 -4.99
N ALA A 103 9.06 9.67 -5.68
CA ALA A 103 8.70 10.97 -5.15
C ALA A 103 7.78 10.86 -3.93
N VAL A 104 6.76 9.99 -3.97
CA VAL A 104 5.89 9.70 -2.82
C VAL A 104 6.70 9.15 -1.64
N LEU A 105 7.62 8.22 -1.91
CA LEU A 105 8.51 7.67 -0.88
C LEU A 105 9.41 8.75 -0.28
N CYS A 106 10.01 9.60 -1.12
CA CYS A 106 10.88 10.68 -0.67
C CYS A 106 10.11 11.71 0.16
N TYR A 107 8.88 12.04 -0.23
CA TYR A 107 7.99 12.92 0.53
C TYR A 107 7.78 12.38 1.95
N TYR A 108 7.29 11.14 2.11
CA TYR A 108 7.03 10.63 3.47
C TYR A 108 8.31 10.33 4.28
N LYS A 109 9.40 9.94 3.63
CA LYS A 109 10.63 9.52 4.32
C LYS A 109 11.55 10.69 4.71
N TYR A 110 11.67 11.69 3.85
CA TYR A 110 12.66 12.77 4.02
C TYR A 110 12.05 14.13 4.37
N LEU A 111 10.74 14.34 4.21
CA LEU A 111 10.12 15.62 4.56
C LEU A 111 10.30 15.95 6.05
N ILE A 112 10.16 14.98 6.96
CA ILE A 112 10.39 15.20 8.39
C ILE A 112 11.84 15.60 8.67
N PHE A 113 12.80 14.96 8.01
CA PHE A 113 14.22 15.29 8.18
C PHE A 113 14.50 16.72 7.72
N TYR A 114 13.96 17.10 6.57
CA TYR A 114 14.05 18.47 6.06
C TYR A 114 13.41 19.47 7.04
N LEU A 115 12.16 19.26 7.45
CA LEU A 115 11.45 20.16 8.35
C LEU A 115 12.15 20.32 9.71
N LYS A 116 12.80 19.27 10.23
CA LYS A 116 13.62 19.33 11.45
C LYS A 116 14.87 20.21 11.28
N ILE A 117 15.54 20.17 10.13
CA ILE A 117 16.73 20.99 9.85
C ILE A 117 16.39 22.48 9.83
N PHE A 118 15.23 22.85 9.29
CA PHE A 118 14.78 24.25 9.23
C PHE A 118 14.12 24.75 10.53
N GLY A 119 14.27 24.02 11.65
CA GLY A 119 13.75 24.42 12.95
C GLY A 119 12.21 24.48 13.01
N ASN A 120 11.53 23.80 12.09
CA ASN A 120 10.08 23.88 11.97
C ASN A 120 9.42 22.87 12.92
N ASN A 121 8.76 23.35 13.98
CA ASN A 121 8.08 22.51 14.98
C ASN A 121 6.93 21.66 14.41
N ILE A 122 6.52 21.88 13.15
CA ILE A 122 5.55 21.04 12.45
C ILE A 122 6.11 19.62 12.19
N ALA A 123 7.45 19.47 12.21
CA ALA A 123 8.11 18.19 11.93
C ALA A 123 7.81 17.08 12.97
N SER A 124 7.39 17.43 14.19
CA SER A 124 7.00 16.45 15.21
C SER A 124 5.60 15.86 15.01
N SER A 125 4.77 16.48 14.16
CA SER A 125 3.38 16.04 13.94
C SER A 125 3.24 15.06 12.77
N PHE A 126 4.17 15.12 11.81
CA PHE A 126 4.07 14.40 10.54
C PHE A 126 4.20 12.88 10.72
N ILE A 127 3.33 12.13 10.05
CA ILE A 127 3.22 10.67 10.18
C ILE A 127 4.08 10.00 9.11
N VAL A 128 5.05 9.18 9.52
CA VAL A 128 5.68 8.21 8.61
C VAL A 128 4.93 6.90 8.74
N PRO A 129 4.27 6.42 7.67
CA PRO A 129 3.59 5.14 7.71
C PRO A 129 4.64 4.04 7.80
N ILE A 130 4.47 3.15 8.79
CA ILE A 130 5.23 1.90 8.84
C ILE A 130 4.92 1.13 7.56
N GLY A 131 5.96 0.79 6.79
CA GLY A 131 5.81 -0.01 5.57
C GLY A 131 5.66 0.77 4.27
N ILE A 132 5.71 2.11 4.27
CA ILE A 132 5.60 2.91 3.03
C ILE A 132 6.68 2.54 2.00
N SER A 133 7.89 2.15 2.45
CA SER A 133 8.95 1.66 1.56
C SER A 133 8.57 0.36 0.85
N PHE A 134 8.01 -0.61 1.58
CA PHE A 134 7.57 -1.88 0.99
C PHE A 134 6.41 -1.69 0.02
N PHE A 135 5.47 -0.82 0.35
CA PHE A 135 4.39 -0.41 -0.53
C PHE A 135 4.93 0.16 -1.85
N THR A 136 5.80 1.16 -1.78
CA THR A 136 6.39 1.79 -2.97
C THR A 136 7.20 0.80 -3.82
N PHE A 137 8.05 -0.01 -3.18
CA PHE A 137 8.87 -0.98 -3.93
C PHE A 137 8.04 -2.10 -4.54
N SER A 138 6.94 -2.51 -3.91
CA SER A 138 6.01 -3.48 -4.49
C SER A 138 5.35 -2.95 -5.76
N MET A 139 4.95 -1.67 -5.78
CA MET A 139 4.40 -1.01 -6.96
C MET A 139 5.42 -0.91 -8.10
N ILE A 140 6.66 -0.49 -7.78
CA ILE A 140 7.73 -0.41 -8.78
C ILE A 140 8.05 -1.80 -9.34
N ALA A 141 8.14 -2.82 -8.49
CA ALA A 141 8.39 -4.19 -8.91
C ALA A 141 7.27 -4.71 -9.82
N TYR A 142 6.01 -4.48 -9.46
CA TYR A 142 4.84 -4.80 -10.29
C TYR A 142 4.93 -4.15 -11.68
N LEU A 143 5.16 -2.84 -11.74
CA LEU A 143 5.29 -2.14 -13.02
C LEU A 143 6.49 -2.61 -13.84
N ALA A 144 7.60 -2.96 -13.19
CA ALA A 144 8.80 -3.43 -13.86
C ALA A 144 8.60 -4.81 -14.51
N GLU A 145 7.87 -5.72 -13.85
CA GLU A 145 7.54 -7.03 -14.42
C GLU A 145 6.61 -6.89 -15.63
N ILE A 146 5.62 -6.00 -15.58
CA ILE A 146 4.74 -5.70 -16.73
C ILE A 146 5.53 -5.06 -17.87
N TYR A 147 6.34 -4.05 -17.57
CA TYR A 147 7.16 -3.36 -18.57
C TYR A 147 8.15 -4.31 -19.27
N LYS A 148 8.74 -5.26 -18.53
CA LYS A 148 9.60 -6.31 -19.11
C LYS A 148 8.80 -7.37 -19.88
N GLY A 149 7.49 -7.39 -19.72
CA GLY A 149 6.63 -8.37 -20.37
C GLY A 149 6.65 -9.75 -19.72
N ASN A 150 7.10 -9.84 -18.47
CA ASN A 150 7.18 -11.09 -17.73
C ASN A 150 5.80 -11.51 -17.19
N THR A 151 4.85 -10.58 -17.06
CA THR A 151 3.52 -10.81 -16.49
C THR A 151 2.52 -9.79 -17.02
N THR A 152 1.24 -10.15 -17.06
CA THR A 152 0.10 -9.30 -17.44
C THR A 152 -0.32 -8.38 -16.29
N SER A 153 -1.01 -7.28 -16.58
CA SER A 153 -1.51 -6.40 -15.53
C SER A 153 -2.72 -7.00 -14.81
N GLU A 154 -2.94 -6.60 -13.56
CA GLU A 154 -4.17 -6.91 -12.84
C GLU A 154 -5.28 -5.98 -13.33
N HIS A 155 -6.43 -6.54 -13.70
CA HIS A 155 -7.59 -5.81 -14.19
C HIS A 155 -8.66 -5.57 -13.11
N GLY A 156 -8.54 -6.22 -11.95
CA GLY A 156 -9.38 -6.05 -10.78
C GLY A 156 -8.78 -5.07 -9.77
N LEU A 157 -9.34 -3.86 -9.67
CA LEU A 157 -8.87 -2.86 -8.69
C LEU A 157 -8.91 -3.38 -7.25
N LEU A 158 -9.90 -4.22 -6.91
CA LEU A 158 -10.01 -4.85 -5.59
C LEU A 158 -8.79 -5.74 -5.29
N ASN A 159 -8.46 -6.65 -6.21
CA ASN A 159 -7.32 -7.56 -6.06
C ASN A 159 -6.00 -6.80 -6.03
N PHE A 160 -5.85 -5.80 -6.91
CA PHE A 160 -4.67 -4.94 -6.91
C PHE A 160 -4.50 -4.16 -5.60
N SER A 161 -5.60 -3.64 -5.05
CA SER A 161 -5.59 -2.94 -3.75
C SER A 161 -5.19 -3.87 -2.62
N ILE A 162 -5.67 -5.12 -2.63
CA ILE A 162 -5.28 -6.15 -1.65
C ILE A 162 -3.79 -6.44 -1.78
N PHE A 163 -3.28 -6.68 -3.00
CA PHE A 163 -1.85 -6.88 -3.24
C PHE A 163 -0.99 -5.72 -2.70
N CYS A 164 -1.42 -4.48 -2.90
CA CYS A 164 -0.71 -3.31 -2.41
C CYS A 164 -0.78 -3.15 -0.88
N LEU A 165 -1.87 -3.54 -0.24
CA LEU A 165 -2.16 -3.26 1.16
C LEU A 165 -2.12 -4.50 2.06
N PHE A 166 -1.65 -5.64 1.56
CA PHE A 166 -1.64 -6.86 2.35
C PHE A 166 -0.67 -6.74 3.53
N PHE A 167 -1.22 -6.55 4.73
CA PHE A 167 -0.44 -6.24 5.93
C PHE A 167 0.61 -7.30 6.32
N PRO A 168 0.38 -8.62 6.14
CA PRO A 168 1.41 -9.62 6.47
C PRO A 168 2.66 -9.43 5.61
N LYS A 169 2.49 -9.05 4.33
CA LYS A 169 3.60 -8.81 3.40
C LYS A 169 4.41 -7.57 3.78
N ILE A 170 3.74 -6.47 4.10
CA ILE A 170 4.40 -5.19 4.38
C ILE A 170 5.24 -5.22 5.66
N LEU A 171 4.93 -6.12 6.59
CA LEU A 171 5.52 -6.17 7.93
C LEU A 171 6.55 -7.29 8.11
N ALA A 172 6.51 -8.34 7.27
CA ALA A 172 7.39 -9.51 7.43
C ALA A 172 8.65 -9.48 6.54
N GLY A 173 8.63 -8.91 5.33
CA GLY A 173 9.75 -8.96 4.36
C GLY A 173 10.06 -10.40 3.88
N PRO A 174 9.94 -10.71 2.58
CA PRO A 174 10.71 -10.10 1.50
C PRO A 174 9.82 -9.40 0.45
N ILE A 175 10.45 -8.65 -0.46
CA ILE A 175 9.75 -7.99 -1.58
C ILE A 175 9.28 -9.07 -2.57
N GLU A 176 8.04 -9.51 -2.44
CA GLU A 176 7.45 -10.44 -3.40
C GLU A 176 7.16 -9.74 -4.73
N ARG A 177 7.53 -10.41 -5.83
CA ARG A 177 7.23 -9.98 -7.19
C ARG A 177 5.72 -10.17 -7.41
N GLY A 178 5.07 -9.16 -7.98
CA GLY A 178 3.63 -9.17 -8.31
C GLY A 178 3.03 -10.45 -8.90
N PRO A 179 3.72 -11.18 -9.79
CA PRO A 179 3.14 -12.35 -10.45
C PRO A 179 2.75 -13.48 -9.48
N LEU A 180 3.58 -13.73 -8.46
CA LEU A 180 3.38 -14.85 -7.52
C LEU A 180 2.17 -14.65 -6.58
N PHE A 181 1.73 -13.40 -6.36
CA PHE A 181 0.67 -13.09 -5.40
C PHE A 181 -0.74 -13.06 -6.01
N LEU A 182 -0.82 -12.80 -7.32
CA LEU A 182 -2.09 -12.62 -8.04
C LEU A 182 -2.51 -13.86 -8.86
N GLU A 183 -1.62 -14.85 -8.97
CA GLU A 183 -1.92 -16.22 -9.45
C GLU A 183 -2.69 -17.03 -8.39
#